data_AF-A0A8T4NNF3-F1
#
_entry.id   AF-A0A8T4NNF3-F1
#
_cell.length_a   1.000
_cell.length_b   1.000
_cell.length_c   1.000
_cell.angle_alpha   90.00
_cell.angle_beta   90.00
_cell.angle_gamma   90.00
#
_symmetry.space_group_name_H-M   'P 1'
#
loop_
_entity.id
_entity.type
_entity.pdbx_description
1 polymer ?
#
loop_
_entity_poly.entity_id
_entity_poly.type
_entity_poly.pdbx_seq_one_letter_code
_entity_poly.pdbx_strand_id
1 'polypeptide(L)'
;MIIAIRISGLVEIPQKVNESLFRIRLRRKYSAVLLLPIAENLSILKKLRNTIAYGKINDSTLSALLEKRAQLIDKKKKIDFKAVANEILNQEKKGKLDLQSLGIKPFFRLHPPRKGIETKIHFPIRKGVLGDNKEKINDLVRGML
;
A
#
# COMPACT_ATOMS: atom_id res chain seq x y z
N MET A 1 7.18 0.28 -8.60
CA MET A 1 6.35 1.04 -7.65
C MET A 1 6.50 0.42 -6.27
N ILE A 2 6.29 1.19 -5.20
CA ILE A 2 6.30 0.67 -3.84
C ILE A 2 4.87 0.65 -3.32
N ILE A 3 4.45 -0.46 -2.73
CA ILE A 3 3.22 -0.53 -1.95
C ILE A 3 3.58 -0.48 -0.47
N ALA A 4 2.85 0.32 0.30
CA ALA A 4 2.97 0.41 1.75
C ALA A 4 1.63 0.05 2.39
N ILE A 5 1.65 -0.83 3.39
CA ILE A 5 0.48 -1.33 4.12
C ILE A 5 0.68 -1.05 5.60
N ARG A 6 -0.31 -0.46 6.26
CA ARG A 6 -0.30 -0.28 7.71
C ARG A 6 -0.70 -1.56 8.42
N ILE A 7 0.20 -2.13 9.22
CA ILE A 7 -0.04 -3.36 9.98
C ILE A 7 -0.36 -3.06 11.45
N SER A 8 0.33 -2.09 12.05
CA SER A 8 0.12 -1.73 13.45
C SER A 8 -1.18 -0.95 13.66
N GLY A 9 -1.69 -1.00 14.91
CA GLY A 9 -2.86 -0.26 15.36
C GLY A 9 -2.61 1.25 15.49
N LEU A 10 -3.42 1.95 16.26
CA LEU A 10 -3.23 3.38 16.60
C LEU A 10 -2.67 3.60 18.01
N VAL A 11 -2.77 2.59 18.87
CA VAL A 11 -2.42 2.65 20.29
C VAL A 11 -0.89 2.61 20.47
N GLU A 12 -0.38 3.39 21.43
CA GLU A 12 1.06 3.45 21.80
C GLU A 12 2.02 3.82 20.66
N ILE A 13 1.54 4.55 19.63
CA ILE A 13 2.40 5.04 18.56
C ILE A 13 2.87 6.46 18.88
N PRO A 14 4.18 6.77 18.77
CA PRO A 14 4.67 8.14 18.92
C PRO A 14 3.95 9.10 17.99
N GLN A 15 3.58 10.28 18.47
CA GLN A 15 2.81 11.27 17.71
C GLN A 15 3.45 11.58 16.34
N LYS A 16 4.78 11.74 16.29
CA LYS A 16 5.55 11.98 15.05
C LYS A 16 5.36 10.89 14.00
N VAL A 17 5.27 9.63 14.42
CA VAL A 17 5.02 8.48 13.54
C VAL A 17 3.57 8.50 13.06
N ASN A 18 2.62 8.79 13.94
CA ASN A 18 1.20 8.88 13.60
C ASN A 18 0.91 10.01 12.60
N GLU A 19 1.51 11.19 12.80
CA GLU A 19 1.42 12.31 11.86
C GLU A 19 2.01 11.95 10.49
N SER A 20 3.14 11.26 10.46
CA SER A 20 3.77 10.80 9.21
C SER A 20 2.87 9.80 8.47
N LEU A 21 2.26 8.84 9.19
CA LEU A 21 1.27 7.92 8.65
C LEU A 21 0.03 8.65 8.12
N PHE A 22 -0.42 9.69 8.81
CA PHE A 22 -1.55 10.51 8.38
C PHE A 22 -1.26 11.27 7.09
N ARG A 23 -0.06 11.84 6.94
CA ARG A 23 0.39 12.56 5.74
C ARG A 23 0.42 11.67 4.50
N ILE A 24 0.92 10.44 4.63
CA ILE A 24 0.93 9.45 3.53
C ILE A 24 -0.41 8.72 3.36
N ARG A 25 -1.48 9.19 4.01
CA ARG A 25 -2.85 8.67 3.89
C ARG A 25 -3.08 7.25 4.46
N LEU A 26 -2.14 6.73 5.27
CA LEU A 26 -2.26 5.45 5.99
C LEU A 26 -2.95 5.61 7.36
N ARG A 27 -4.24 5.91 7.33
CA ARG A 27 -5.01 6.28 8.55
C ARG A 27 -5.51 5.11 9.39
N ARG A 28 -5.76 3.94 8.79
CA ARG A 28 -6.39 2.79 9.47
C ARG A 28 -5.54 1.53 9.32
N LYS A 29 -5.75 0.55 10.19
CA LYS A 29 -5.13 -0.77 10.04
C LYS A 29 -5.58 -1.41 8.72
N TYR A 30 -4.65 -2.07 8.04
CA TYR A 30 -4.85 -2.70 6.72
C TYR A 30 -5.29 -1.72 5.61
N SER A 31 -4.97 -0.42 5.73
CA SER A 31 -4.96 0.46 4.57
C SER A 31 -3.65 0.29 3.80
N ALA A 32 -3.71 0.38 2.48
CA ALA A 32 -2.56 0.37 1.60
C ALA A 32 -2.51 1.61 0.70
N VAL A 33 -1.30 2.05 0.38
CA VAL A 33 -1.03 3.19 -0.50
C VAL A 33 0.08 2.81 -1.49
N LEU A 34 -0.05 3.29 -2.72
CA LEU A 34 0.97 3.17 -3.75
C LEU A 34 1.84 4.43 -3.74
N LEU A 35 3.15 4.25 -3.74
CA LEU A 35 4.15 5.31 -3.68
C LEU A 35 5.19 5.11 -4.79
N LEU A 36 5.69 6.23 -5.32
CA LEU A 36 6.81 6.23 -6.24
C LEU A 36 8.12 5.89 -5.51
N PRO A 37 9.07 5.20 -6.16
CA PRO A 37 10.37 4.86 -5.58
C PRO A 37 11.34 6.06 -5.58
N ILE A 38 10.94 7.17 -4.96
CA ILE A 38 11.75 8.39 -4.79
C ILE A 38 12.49 8.32 -3.46
N ALA A 39 13.69 8.92 -3.36
CA ALA A 39 14.50 8.95 -2.15
C ALA A 39 13.74 9.49 -0.92
N GLU A 40 12.90 10.50 -1.10
CA GLU A 40 12.04 11.08 -0.06
C GLU A 40 11.05 10.05 0.50
N ASN A 41 10.32 9.36 -0.38
CA ASN A 41 9.37 8.31 0.01
C ASN A 41 10.09 7.17 0.71
N LEU A 42 11.25 6.74 0.21
CA LEU A 42 12.07 5.70 0.84
C LEU A 42 12.54 6.10 2.25
N SER A 43 12.92 7.36 2.44
CA SER A 43 13.30 7.88 3.76
C SER A 43 12.14 7.85 4.75
N ILE A 44 10.93 8.24 4.30
CA ILE A 44 9.70 8.15 5.11
C ILE A 44 9.40 6.69 5.47
N LEU A 45 9.47 5.78 4.51
CA LEU A 45 9.20 4.35 4.74
C LEU A 45 10.18 3.73 5.74
N LYS A 46 11.47 4.08 5.65
CA LYS A 46 12.50 3.63 6.61
C LYS A 46 12.19 4.10 8.04
N LYS A 47 11.72 5.35 8.21
CA LYS A 47 11.29 5.87 9.53
C LYS A 47 10.06 5.12 10.07
N LEU A 48 9.17 4.70 9.19
CA LEU A 48 7.91 4.02 9.55
C LEU A 48 8.03 2.50 9.65
N ARG A 49 9.22 1.91 9.40
CA ARG A 49 9.45 0.45 9.27
C ARG A 49 8.86 -0.42 10.38
N ASN A 50 8.68 0.11 11.59
CA ASN A 50 8.13 -0.61 12.74
C ASN A 50 6.58 -0.69 12.73
N THR A 51 5.92 0.05 11.83
CA THR A 51 4.44 0.17 11.78
C THR A 51 3.83 -0.32 10.47
N ILE A 52 4.63 -0.30 9.40
CA ILE A 52 4.19 -0.62 8.04
C ILE A 52 4.95 -1.83 7.48
N ALA A 53 4.31 -2.52 6.56
CA ALA A 53 4.95 -3.39 5.58
C ALA A 53 5.08 -2.61 4.29
N TYR A 54 6.25 -2.61 3.65
CA TYR A 54 6.39 -2.08 2.31
C TYR A 54 7.25 -2.99 1.43
N GLY A 55 7.14 -2.82 0.12
CA GLY A 55 7.92 -3.59 -0.84
C GLY A 55 7.58 -3.24 -2.29
N LYS A 56 8.29 -3.87 -3.23
CA LYS A 56 8.08 -3.67 -4.66
C LYS A 56 6.88 -4.50 -5.12
N ILE A 57 5.90 -3.85 -5.74
CA ILE A 57 4.71 -4.51 -6.27
C ILE A 57 4.92 -4.98 -7.71
N ASN A 58 4.33 -6.12 -8.07
CA ASN A 58 4.33 -6.67 -9.43
C ASN A 58 3.09 -6.24 -10.21
N ASP A 59 3.18 -6.24 -11.54
CA ASP A 59 2.08 -5.80 -12.42
C ASP A 59 0.83 -6.68 -12.26
N SER A 60 1.02 -7.99 -12.03
CA SER A 60 -0.08 -8.93 -11.78
C SER A 60 -0.81 -8.66 -10.47
N THR A 61 -0.09 -8.31 -9.40
CA THR A 61 -0.71 -7.99 -8.10
C THR A 61 -1.36 -6.62 -8.10
N LEU A 62 -0.80 -5.66 -8.85
CA LEU A 62 -1.41 -4.34 -9.05
C LEU A 62 -2.78 -4.46 -9.73
N SER A 63 -2.86 -5.24 -10.81
CA SER A 63 -4.10 -5.46 -11.56
C SER A 63 -5.19 -6.07 -10.66
N ALA A 64 -4.84 -7.12 -9.92
CA ALA A 64 -5.76 -7.77 -8.98
C ALA A 64 -6.19 -6.84 -7.83
N LEU A 65 -5.30 -5.96 -7.37
CA LEU A 65 -5.59 -4.97 -6.32
C LEU A 65 -6.57 -3.91 -6.82
N LEU A 66 -6.41 -3.43 -8.04
CA LEU A 66 -7.32 -2.46 -8.64
C LEU A 66 -8.71 -3.07 -8.86
N GLU A 67 -8.79 -4.24 -9.47
CA GLU A 67 -10.07 -4.92 -9.74
C GLU A 67 -10.90 -5.17 -8.47
N LYS A 68 -10.26 -5.60 -7.38
CA LYS A 68 -10.98 -6.01 -6.16
C LYS A 68 -11.18 -4.90 -5.13
N ARG A 69 -10.30 -3.89 -5.11
CA ARG A 69 -10.22 -2.93 -4.00
C ARG A 69 -10.18 -1.45 -4.41
N ALA A 70 -10.06 -1.14 -5.70
CA ALA A 70 -10.16 0.26 -6.12
C ALA A 70 -11.55 0.80 -5.79
N GLN A 71 -11.58 1.98 -5.17
CA GLN A 71 -12.81 2.70 -4.91
C GLN A 71 -12.79 4.00 -5.69
N LEU A 72 -13.86 4.25 -6.42
CA LEU A 72 -14.06 5.52 -7.10
C LEU A 72 -14.39 6.63 -6.10
N ILE A 73 -13.95 7.84 -6.43
CA ILE A 73 -14.32 9.06 -5.71
C ILE A 73 -15.82 9.30 -5.93
N ASP A 74 -16.26 9.21 -7.18
CA ASP A 74 -17.67 9.23 -7.56
C ASP A 74 -18.21 7.80 -7.73
N LYS A 75 -19.16 7.41 -6.89
CA LYS A 75 -19.79 6.07 -6.92
C LYS A 75 -20.58 5.78 -8.22
N LYS A 76 -20.86 6.80 -9.03
CA LYS A 76 -21.73 6.71 -10.22
C LYS A 76 -20.99 6.34 -11.51
N LYS A 77 -19.66 6.46 -11.58
CA LYS A 77 -18.90 6.13 -12.80
C LYS A 77 -18.65 4.62 -12.87
N LYS A 78 -18.87 4.01 -14.03
CA LYS A 78 -18.29 2.70 -14.38
C LYS A 78 -16.93 2.99 -15.01
N ILE A 79 -15.88 2.38 -14.48
CA ILE A 79 -14.53 2.49 -15.03
C ILE A 79 -14.01 1.09 -15.31
N ASP A 80 -13.43 0.91 -16.50
CA ASP A 80 -12.70 -0.31 -16.84
C ASP A 80 -11.35 -0.33 -16.13
N PHE A 81 -11.25 -1.14 -15.08
CA PHE A 81 -10.07 -1.23 -14.23
C PHE A 81 -8.80 -1.67 -14.98
N LYS A 82 -8.93 -2.39 -16.10
CA LYS A 82 -7.80 -2.80 -16.95
C LYS A 82 -7.14 -1.62 -17.67
N ALA A 83 -7.93 -0.69 -18.21
CA ALA A 83 -7.40 0.50 -18.87
C ALA A 83 -6.67 1.39 -17.85
N VAL A 84 -7.25 1.55 -16.66
CA VAL A 84 -6.65 2.36 -15.60
C VAL A 84 -5.37 1.74 -15.04
N ALA A 85 -5.28 0.40 -14.96
CA ALA A 85 -4.03 -0.26 -14.56
C ALA A 85 -2.88 0.09 -15.52
N ASN A 86 -3.14 0.08 -16.82
CA ASN A 86 -2.15 0.45 -17.83
C ASN A 86 -1.77 1.93 -17.75
N GLU A 87 -2.73 2.82 -17.50
CA GLU A 87 -2.47 4.24 -17.27
C GLU A 87 -1.64 4.48 -16.01
N ILE A 88 -1.89 3.75 -14.92
CA ILE A 88 -1.10 3.82 -13.69
C ILE A 88 0.34 3.38 -13.95
N LEU A 89 0.55 2.30 -14.69
CA LEU A 89 1.89 1.82 -15.06
C LEU A 89 2.62 2.86 -15.94
N ASN A 90 1.91 3.50 -16.87
CA ASN A 90 2.47 4.55 -17.72
C ASN A 90 2.79 5.83 -16.92
N GLN A 91 1.93 6.21 -15.98
CA GLN A 91 2.13 7.32 -15.05
C GLN A 91 3.31 7.08 -14.12
N GLU A 92 3.47 5.84 -13.65
CA GLU A 92 4.65 5.44 -12.89
C GLU A 92 5.94 5.65 -13.69
N LYS A 93 5.98 5.17 -14.93
CA LYS A 93 7.15 5.37 -15.81
C LYS A 93 7.47 6.84 -16.07
N LYS A 94 6.46 7.70 -16.02
CA LYS A 94 6.59 9.17 -16.14
C LYS A 94 6.93 9.88 -14.83
N GLY A 95 6.99 9.16 -13.70
CA GLY A 95 7.34 9.71 -12.39
C GLY A 95 6.26 10.57 -11.74
N LYS A 96 5.01 10.55 -12.23
CA LYS A 96 3.87 11.26 -11.63
C LYS A 96 2.75 10.26 -11.35
N LEU A 97 2.51 9.91 -10.09
CA LEU A 97 1.45 8.99 -9.68
C LEU A 97 0.37 9.76 -8.92
N ASP A 98 -0.68 10.16 -9.63
CA ASP A 98 -1.83 10.84 -9.04
C ASP A 98 -3.11 10.04 -9.25
N LEU A 99 -3.37 9.08 -8.35
CA LEU A 99 -4.58 8.25 -8.39
C LEU A 99 -5.88 9.07 -8.34
N GLN A 100 -5.84 10.25 -7.71
CA GLN A 100 -6.98 11.16 -7.66
C GLN A 100 -7.36 11.72 -9.04
N SER A 101 -6.37 11.95 -9.91
CA SER A 101 -6.61 12.41 -11.29
C SER A 101 -7.38 11.37 -12.12
N LEU A 102 -7.19 10.09 -11.78
CA LEU A 102 -7.86 8.94 -12.39
C LEU A 102 -9.25 8.66 -11.77
N GLY A 103 -9.74 9.52 -10.87
CA GLY A 103 -11.02 9.34 -10.19
C GLY A 103 -11.03 8.22 -9.15
N ILE A 104 -9.87 7.67 -8.78
CA ILE A 104 -9.72 6.62 -7.77
C ILE A 104 -9.28 7.24 -6.45
N LYS A 105 -9.80 6.71 -5.34
CA LYS A 105 -9.32 7.09 -4.01
C LYS A 105 -7.83 6.73 -3.88
N PRO A 106 -6.99 7.62 -3.33
CA PRO A 106 -5.54 7.42 -3.29
C PRO A 106 -5.06 6.37 -2.27
N PHE A 107 -5.97 5.59 -1.72
CA PHE A 107 -5.69 4.56 -0.74
C PHE A 107 -6.65 3.39 -0.94
N PHE A 108 -6.17 2.20 -0.64
CA PHE A 108 -6.89 0.95 -0.76
C PHE A 108 -7.20 0.43 0.64
N ARG A 109 -8.43 -0.03 0.85
CA ARG A 109 -8.82 -0.70 2.10
C ARG A 109 -8.70 -2.20 1.87
N LEU A 110 -7.75 -2.84 2.53
CA LEU A 110 -7.53 -4.27 2.38
C LEU A 110 -8.30 -5.07 3.43
N HIS A 111 -8.54 -6.35 3.15
CA HIS A 111 -9.04 -7.29 4.13
C HIS A 111 -7.87 -7.75 5.03
N PRO A 112 -8.10 -8.17 6.28
CA PRO A 112 -7.08 -8.84 7.07
C PRO A 112 -6.47 -10.03 6.30
N PRO A 113 -5.19 -10.37 6.54
CA PRO A 113 -4.52 -11.41 5.78
C PRO A 113 -5.08 -12.79 6.15
N ARG A 114 -5.46 -13.55 5.12
CA ARG A 114 -5.87 -14.95 5.27
C ARG A 114 -4.70 -15.78 5.80
N LYS A 115 -4.98 -16.76 6.68
CA LYS A 115 -4.01 -17.64 7.38
C LYS A 115 -3.14 -16.97 8.47
N GLY A 116 -3.38 -15.69 8.77
CA GLY A 116 -2.72 -14.97 9.87
C GLY A 116 -1.28 -14.55 9.57
N ILE A 117 -0.80 -13.53 10.30
CA ILE A 117 0.55 -12.97 10.20
C ILE A 117 1.06 -12.59 11.59
N GLU A 118 2.38 -12.54 11.75
CA GLU A 118 2.99 -11.99 12.97
C GLU A 118 3.16 -10.48 12.81
N THR A 119 2.21 -9.71 13.35
CA THR A 119 2.16 -8.26 13.20
C THR A 119 3.23 -7.50 13.98
N LYS A 120 3.91 -8.16 14.93
CA LYS A 120 4.91 -7.54 15.82
C LYS A 120 6.36 -7.84 15.39
N ILE A 121 6.57 -8.76 14.46
CA ILE A 121 7.89 -9.25 14.08
C ILE A 121 8.29 -8.64 12.74
N HIS A 122 9.56 -8.27 12.63
CA HIS A 122 10.15 -7.76 11.40
C HIS A 122 10.43 -8.89 10.40
N PHE A 123 10.20 -8.60 9.13
CA PHE A 123 10.66 -9.46 8.04
C PHE A 123 12.21 -9.56 8.07
N PRO A 124 12.83 -10.74 7.84
CA PRO A 124 12.28 -12.01 7.36
C PRO A 124 11.99 -13.07 8.44
N ILE A 125 11.97 -12.68 9.71
CA ILE A 125 11.93 -13.63 10.82
C ILE A 125 10.56 -14.32 10.86
N ARG A 126 10.53 -15.65 10.77
CA ARG A 126 9.31 -16.49 10.86
C ARG A 126 8.19 -16.01 9.92
N LYS A 127 7.07 -15.53 10.46
CA LYS A 127 5.91 -14.99 9.74
C LYS A 127 5.78 -13.47 9.94
N GLY A 128 6.88 -12.82 10.32
CA GLY A 128 6.99 -11.38 10.49
C GLY A 128 6.82 -10.64 9.16
N VAL A 129 6.14 -9.51 9.23
CA VAL A 129 5.77 -8.71 8.06
C VAL A 129 6.19 -7.24 8.19
N LEU A 130 6.68 -6.79 9.35
CA LEU A 130 7.05 -5.39 9.53
C LEU A 130 8.33 -5.04 8.75
N GLY A 131 8.33 -3.86 8.13
CA GLY A 131 9.45 -3.31 7.39
C GLY A 131 9.42 -3.67 5.90
N ASP A 132 10.62 -3.85 5.34
CA ASP A 132 10.81 -4.10 3.92
C ASP A 132 10.67 -5.58 3.58
N ASN A 133 9.56 -5.95 2.93
CA ASN A 133 9.26 -7.31 2.48
C ASN A 133 9.79 -7.59 1.06
N LYS A 134 10.47 -6.63 0.42
CA LYS A 134 10.97 -6.74 -0.96
C LYS A 134 9.89 -7.25 -1.91
N GLU A 135 10.05 -8.43 -2.49
CA GLU A 135 9.10 -9.05 -3.43
C GLU A 135 8.01 -9.88 -2.75
N LYS A 136 8.24 -10.35 -1.51
CA LYS A 136 7.25 -11.14 -0.74
C LYS A 136 6.04 -10.33 -0.30
N ILE A 137 6.09 -9.00 -0.45
CA ILE A 137 4.93 -8.12 -0.27
C ILE A 137 3.76 -8.53 -1.18
N ASN A 138 4.05 -9.08 -2.35
CA ASN A 138 3.05 -9.50 -3.32
C ASN A 138 2.16 -10.63 -2.77
N ASP A 139 2.76 -11.57 -2.04
CA ASP A 139 2.02 -12.67 -1.43
C ASP A 139 1.18 -12.20 -0.25
N LEU A 140 1.71 -11.25 0.53
CA LEU A 140 0.96 -10.59 1.60
C LEU A 140 -0.28 -9.86 1.05
N VAL A 141 -0.10 -9.08 -0.02
CA VAL A 141 -1.21 -8.37 -0.69
C VAL A 141 -2.24 -9.36 -1.19
N ARG A 142 -1.83 -10.43 -1.90
CA ARG A 142 -2.76 -11.47 -2.38
C ARG A 142 -3.58 -12.11 -1.26
N GLY A 143 -2.98 -12.32 -0.09
CA GLY A 143 -3.68 -12.83 1.09
C GLY A 143 -4.70 -11.84 1.69
N MET A 144 -4.61 -10.55 1.36
CA MET A 144 -5.49 -9.47 1.84
C MET A 144 -6.51 -8.97 0.79
N LEU A 145 -6.45 -9.50 -0.44
CA LEU A 145 -7.40 -9.25 -1.52
C LEU A 145 -8.70 -10.07 -1.41
#